data_AF-A0A841F1T4-F1
#
_entry.id   AF-A0A841F1T4-F1
#
_cell.length_a   1.000
_cell.length_b   1.000
_cell.length_c   1.000
_cell.angle_alpha   90.00
_cell.angle_beta   90.00
_cell.angle_gamma   90.00
#
_symmetry.space_group_name_H-M   'P 1'
#
loop_
_entity.id
_entity.type
_entity.pdbx_description
1 polymer ?
#
loop_
_entity_poly.entity_id
_entity_poly.type
_entity_poly.pdbx_seq_one_letter_code
_entity_poly.pdbx_strand_id
1 'polypeptide(L)' 'MDNYGVSVKFIDSQVMAAYVTTRVVLYGYIVGKEEDQVYISIDYRNYEVKDTGVPVDLEKKK' A
#
# COMPACT_ATOMS: atom_id res chain seq x y z
N MET A 1 12.31 -15.05 5.03
CA MET A 1 11.73 -13.71 4.84
C MET A 1 12.74 -12.95 4.02
N ASP A 2 12.52 -12.89 2.71
CA ASP A 2 13.40 -12.15 1.82
C ASP A 2 13.27 -10.66 2.13
N ASN A 3 14.37 -10.06 2.56
CA ASN A 3 14.42 -8.65 2.89
C ASN A 3 14.70 -7.90 1.59
N TYR A 4 13.65 -7.42 0.92
CA TYR A 4 13.74 -6.77 -0.39
C TYR A 4 14.47 -5.41 -0.35
N GLY A 5 15.13 -5.06 0.75
CA GLY A 5 15.90 -3.82 0.91
C GLY A 5 15.06 -2.55 0.97
N VAL A 6 13.73 -2.68 0.99
CA VAL A 6 12.78 -1.56 1.01
C VAL A 6 11.94 -1.66 2.26
N SER A 7 11.95 -0.60 3.07
CA SER A 7 11.09 -0.44 4.23
C SER A 7 10.00 0.58 3.91
N VAL A 8 8.75 0.24 4.21
CA VAL A 8 7.59 1.12 4.03
C VAL A 8 7.05 1.49 5.40
N LYS A 9 6.68 2.75 5.56
CA LYS A 9 5.96 3.24 6.74
C LYS A 9 4.57 3.71 6.35
N PHE A 10 3.55 3.04 6.86
CA PHE A 10 2.16 3.48 6.74
C PHE A 10 1.86 4.56 7.79
N ILE A 11 1.22 5.64 7.36
CA ILE A 11 0.91 6.80 8.21
C ILE A 11 -0.57 7.16 8.23
N ASP A 12 -1.34 6.64 7.27
CA ASP A 12 -2.77 6.92 7.18
C ASP A 12 -3.53 5.70 6.65
N SER A 13 -4.83 5.69 6.89
CA SER A 13 -5.73 4.64 6.42
C SER A 13 -7.11 5.20 6.09
N GLN A 14 -7.67 4.76 4.97
CA GLN A 14 -9.05 5.02 4.61
C GLN A 14 -9.84 3.71 4.68
N VAL A 15 -10.81 3.65 5.59
CA VAL A 15 -11.78 2.56 5.68
C VAL A 15 -13.02 2.97 4.89
N MET A 16 -13.34 2.24 3.83
CA MET A 16 -14.55 2.50 3.06
C MET A 16 -15.77 1.93 3.80
N ALA A 17 -16.91 2.59 3.66
CA ALA A 17 -18.14 2.13 4.31
C ALA A 17 -18.52 0.73 3.81
N ALA A 18 -18.88 -0.16 4.74
CA ALA A 18 -19.08 -1.58 4.46
C ALA A 18 -20.19 -1.88 3.43
N TYR A 19 -21.14 -0.96 3.24
CA TYR A 19 -22.19 -1.08 2.22
C TYR A 19 -21.71 -0.78 0.80
N VAL A 20 -20.56 -0.11 0.66
CA VAL A 20 -19.91 0.19 -0.62
C VAL A 20 -18.90 -0.89 -0.98
N THR A 21 -18.03 -1.24 -0.03
CA THR A 21 -16.95 -2.20 -0.25
C THR A 21 -16.31 -2.62 1.06
N THR A 22 -15.63 -3.78 1.07
CA THR A 22 -14.89 -4.29 2.23
C THR A 22 -13.40 -3.99 2.16
N ARG A 23 -13.05 -2.86 1.54
CA ARG A 23 -11.67 -2.44 1.34
C ARG A 23 -11.24 -1.45 2.41
N VAL A 24 -10.05 -1.68 2.95
CA VAL A 24 -9.25 -0.67 3.63
C VAL A 24 -8.10 -0.31 2.69
N VAL A 25 -7.83 0.97 2.54
CA VAL A 25 -6.64 1.47 1.86
C VAL A 25 -5.69 2.00 2.91
N LEU A 26 -4.44 1.52 2.91
CA LEU A 26 -3.38 2.05 3.75
C LEU A 26 -2.46 2.90 2.88
N TYR A 27 -2.12 4.10 3.37
CA TYR A 27 -1.23 5.04 2.70
C TYR A 27 0.06 5.18 3.50
N GLY A 28 1.17 5.25 2.78
CA GLY A 28 2.50 5.33 3.37
C GLY A 28 3.52 5.89 2.41
N TYR A 29 4.78 5.74 2.80
CA TYR A 29 5.92 6.11 1.99
C TYR A 29 7.09 5.16 2.24
N ILE A 30 8.07 5.21 1.34
CA ILE A 30 9.32 4.45 1.49
C ILE A 30 10.25 5.20 2.46
N VAL A 31 10.76 4.49 3.46
CA VAL A 31 11.66 5.07 4.46
C VAL A 31 12.92 5.61 3.76
N GLY A 32 13.22 6.89 3.96
CA GLY A 32 14.32 7.60 3.30
C GLY A 32 13.97 8.18 1.92
N LYS A 33 12.72 8.03 1.48
CA LYS A 33 12.11 8.66 0.30
C LYS A 33 10.67 9.04 0.61
N GLU A 34 10.46 9.97 1.51
CA GLU A 34 9.13 10.36 2.02
C GLU A 34 8.21 10.92 0.92
N GLU A 35 8.79 11.44 -0.16
CA GLU A 35 8.08 11.88 -1.38
C GLU A 35 7.50 10.73 -2.20
N ASP A 36 8.06 9.52 -2.06
CA ASP A 36 7.63 8.30 -2.74
C ASP A 36 6.45 7.68 -2.00
N GLN A 37 5.24 8.17 -2.31
CA GLN A 37 4.01 7.65 -1.73
C GLN A 37 3.69 6.25 -2.24
N VAL A 38 3.24 5.40 -1.32
CA VAL A 38 2.75 4.06 -1.61
C VAL A 38 1.35 3.87 -1.05
N TYR A 39 0.56 3.01 -1.68
CA TYR A 39 -0.69 2.55 -1.11
C TYR A 39 -0.88 1.05 -1.29
N ILE A 40 -1.64 0.46 -0.36
CA ILE A 40 -2.09 -0.93 -0.45
C ILE A 40 -3.58 -0.99 -0.13
N SER A 41 -4.36 -1.66 -0.97
CA SER A 41 -5.76 -1.95 -0.72
C SER A 41 -5.91 -3.40 -0.27
N ILE A 42 -6.55 -3.59 0.88
CA ILE A 42 -6.75 -4.90 1.52
C ILE A 42 -8.24 -5.14 1.66
N ASP A 43 -8.70 -6.32 1.28
CA ASP A 43 -10.03 -6.79 1.64
C ASP A 43 -9.99 -7.35 3.06
N TYR A 44 -10.62 -6.67 4.01
CA TYR A 44 -10.54 -7.08 5.42
C TYR A 44 -11.37 -8.33 5.74
N ARG A 45 -12.15 -8.87 4.79
CA ARG A 45 -12.88 -10.14 5.00
C ARG A 45 -11.95 -11.35 4.96
N ASN A 46 -10.99 -11.33 4.06
CA ASN A 46 -10.07 -12.45 3.82
C ASN A 46 -8.60 -12.07 3.95
N TYR A 47 -8.31 -10.81 4.28
CA TYR A 47 -6.99 -10.24 4.43
C TYR A 47 -6.13 -10.33 3.16
N GLU A 48 -6.78 -10.41 1.99
CA GLU A 48 -6.10 -10.42 0.71
C GLU A 48 -5.79 -9.01 0.23
N VAL A 49 -4.60 -8.84 -0.33
CA VAL A 49 -4.23 -7.64 -1.07
C VAL A 49 -4.98 -7.63 -2.40
N LYS A 50 -5.73 -6.56 -2.65
CA LYS A 50 -6.49 -6.37 -3.89
C LYS A 50 -5.79 -5.45 -4.87
N ASP A 51 -5.05 -4.46 -4.36
CA ASP A 51 -4.38 -3.48 -5.19
C ASP A 51 -3.17 -2.88 -4.46
N THR A 52 -2.18 -2.44 -5.22
CA THR A 52 -0.98 -1.76 -4.72
C THR A 52 -0.58 -0.67 -5.69
N GLY A 53 -0.20 0.49 -5.17
CA GLY A 53 0.45 1.52 -5.95
C GLY A 53 1.80 1.90 -5.38
N VAL A 54 2.76 2.06 -6.28
CA VAL A 54 4.08 2.58 -6.01
C VAL A 54 4.42 3.66 -7.04
N PRO A 55 5.34 4.58 -6.75
CA PRO A 55 5.82 5.55 -7.73
C PRO A 55 6.37 4.85 -8.97
N VAL A 56 6.10 5.41 -10.14
CA VAL A 56 6.48 4.85 -11.45
C VAL A 56 7.98 4.62 -11.57
N ASP A 57 8.80 5.47 -10.93
CA ASP A 57 10.27 5.34 -10.93
C ASP A 57 10.78 4.10 -10.18
N LEU A 58 9.91 3.43 -9.40
CA LEU A 58 10.19 2.20 -8.68
C LEU A 58 9.54 0.97 -9.33
N GLU A 59 8.62 1.15 -10.27
CA GLU A 59 8.23 0.08 -11.16
C GLU A 59 9.43 -0.24 -12.05
N LYS A 60 10.16 -1.31 -11.71
CA LYS A 60 11.23 -1.84 -12.58
C LYS A 60 10.71 -1.86 -14.02
N LYS A 61 11.40 -1.12 -14.90
CA LYS A 61 11.28 -1.29 -16.35
C LYS A 61 11.29 -2.79 -16.65
N LYS A 62 10.15 -3.31 -17.08
CA LYS A 62 10.02 -4.68 -17.60
C LYS A 62 10.81 -4.83 -18.88
#